data_AF-A0A5C4N9U1-F1
#
_entry.id   AF-A0A5C4N9U1-F1
#
_cell.length_a   1.000
_cell.length_b   1.000
_cell.length_c   1.000
_cell.angle_alpha   90.00
_cell.angle_beta   90.00
_cell.angle_gamma   90.00
#
_symmetry.space_group_name_H-M   'P 1'
#
loop_
_entity.id
_entity.type
_entity.pdbx_description
1 polymer ?
#
loop_
_entity_poly.entity_id
_entity_poly.type
_entity_poly.pdbx_seq_one_letter_code
_entity_poly.pdbx_strand_id
1 'polypeptide(L)'
;MQRLRTPGAFDVVALADRRVQLLGIHCNTETCSASGHGIRDLPGRFLDAHVVVLALAREGRAFVPTGDDIIERGDDVFVVTTPGALAGFMDAFGHKEQIAHRIVIVGGGGNVGLNLAQQIRRRFGVASLKVIEASRPRAEFIARELGSSVVILQGNALDREVLGEANVGDAETLVAVTSDDETNLFASLLAKRRGCERTITPGLNLWQAFRITPLSWTAVALFGALPLFLSDHSQFERNANNAVVEAMSGLTTTGATILVGLDHAPPGILLWCALLQWMGGIEIIAVALAILPTLGVSGWQLLRTESSDRSEKVMPKVKQIALAIFGVYVRLPCFTRRATASSG
;
A
#
# COMPACT_ATOMS: atom_id res chain seq x y z
N MET A 1 -5.37 12.29 -11.01
CA MET A 1 -5.21 13.75 -10.75
C MET A 1 -5.90 14.25 -9.47
N GLN A 2 -7.01 13.65 -9.03
CA GLN A 2 -7.76 14.11 -7.84
C GLN A 2 -6.97 13.96 -6.53
N ARG A 3 -6.10 12.95 -6.42
CA ARG A 3 -5.22 12.72 -5.26
C ARG A 3 -4.06 13.71 -5.09
N LEU A 4 -3.74 14.50 -6.11
CA LEU A 4 -2.71 15.55 -6.03
C LEU A 4 -3.26 16.91 -5.54
N ARG A 5 -4.58 17.02 -5.36
CA ARG A 5 -5.26 18.32 -5.19
C ARG A 5 -5.56 18.70 -3.74
N THR A 6 -5.58 17.76 -2.79
CA THR A 6 -6.06 18.07 -1.43
C THR A 6 -5.47 17.11 -0.38
N PRO A 7 -4.21 17.29 0.03
CA PRO A 7 -3.60 16.56 1.14
C PRO A 7 -4.33 16.86 2.47
N GLY A 8 -4.63 15.85 3.28
CA GLY A 8 -5.45 15.99 4.51
C GLY A 8 -6.94 15.68 4.31
N ALA A 9 -7.40 15.62 3.06
CA ALA A 9 -8.75 15.16 2.72
C ALA A 9 -8.74 13.68 2.34
N PHE A 10 -9.54 12.88 3.04
CA PHE A 10 -9.67 11.45 2.74
C PHE A 10 -10.72 11.18 1.66
N ASP A 11 -11.62 12.14 1.40
CA ASP A 11 -12.61 12.05 0.33
C ASP A 11 -12.87 13.43 -0.32
N VAL A 12 -12.88 13.47 -1.65
CA VAL A 12 -13.17 14.68 -2.44
C VAL A 12 -14.11 14.26 -3.57
N VAL A 13 -15.37 14.66 -3.52
CA VAL A 13 -16.36 14.37 -4.56
C VAL A 13 -16.75 15.66 -5.26
N ALA A 14 -16.52 15.75 -6.57
CA ALA A 14 -16.96 16.90 -7.38
C ALA A 14 -18.44 16.75 -7.74
N LEU A 15 -19.22 17.81 -7.50
CA LEU A 15 -20.65 17.88 -7.75
C LEU A 15 -20.96 19.04 -8.73
N ALA A 16 -22.13 18.98 -9.37
CA ALA A 16 -22.65 20.04 -10.24
C ALA A 16 -21.61 20.59 -11.26
N ASP A 17 -21.09 19.73 -12.14
CA ASP A 17 -20.07 20.08 -13.14
C ASP A 17 -18.84 20.80 -12.56
N ARG A 18 -18.40 20.38 -11.37
CA ARG A 18 -17.25 20.95 -10.62
C ARG A 18 -17.46 22.36 -10.08
N ARG A 19 -18.68 22.88 -10.05
CA ARG A 19 -19.00 24.15 -9.40
C ARG A 19 -18.94 24.05 -7.88
N VAL A 20 -19.16 22.84 -7.34
CA VAL A 20 -19.16 22.56 -5.90
C VAL A 20 -18.45 21.23 -5.63
N GLN A 21 -17.85 21.08 -4.46
CA GLN A 21 -17.13 19.88 -4.04
C GLN A 21 -17.51 19.50 -2.61
N LEU A 22 -17.77 18.22 -2.39
CA LEU A 22 -17.85 17.61 -1.06
C LEU A 22 -16.44 17.17 -0.65
N LEU A 23 -16.09 17.42 0.61
CA LEU A 23 -14.77 17.21 1.17
C LEU A 23 -14.87 16.62 2.58
N GLY A 24 -14.18 15.52 2.84
CA GLY A 24 -13.97 14.99 4.20
C GLY A 24 -12.57 15.33 4.71
N ILE A 25 -12.47 16.04 5.84
CA ILE A 25 -11.20 16.42 6.49
C ILE A 25 -11.12 15.80 7.89
N HIS A 26 -9.96 15.28 8.25
CA HIS A 26 -9.71 14.79 9.61
C HIS A 26 -9.06 15.88 10.49
N CYS A 27 -9.57 16.07 11.71
CA CYS A 27 -9.07 17.05 12.69
C CYS A 27 -7.98 16.47 13.61
N ASN A 28 -6.85 16.02 13.07
CA ASN A 28 -5.74 15.47 13.88
C ASN A 28 -4.56 16.43 14.08
N THR A 29 -4.49 17.54 13.35
CA THR A 29 -3.32 18.42 13.39
C THR A 29 -3.33 19.27 14.65
N GLU A 30 -2.17 19.42 15.29
CA GLU A 30 -2.02 20.34 16.43
C GLU A 30 -2.28 21.80 16.04
N THR A 31 -2.14 22.11 14.75
CA THR A 31 -2.38 23.41 14.11
C THR A 31 -3.85 23.62 13.69
N CYS A 32 -4.76 22.69 13.97
CA CYS A 32 -6.17 22.82 13.65
C CYS A 32 -6.83 23.95 14.47
N SER A 33 -7.05 25.10 13.84
CA SER A 33 -7.72 26.25 14.47
C SER A 33 -9.24 26.08 14.57
N ALA A 34 -9.83 25.18 13.78
CA ALA A 34 -11.26 24.85 13.83
C ALA A 34 -11.64 24.02 15.07
N SER A 35 -10.68 23.33 15.70
CA SER A 35 -10.94 22.56 16.92
C SER A 35 -11.27 23.47 18.10
N GLY A 36 -12.26 23.06 18.91
CA GLY A 36 -12.75 23.82 20.06
C GLY A 36 -13.74 24.94 19.70
N HIS A 37 -14.13 25.07 18.43
CA HIS A 37 -15.11 26.04 17.98
C HIS A 37 -16.45 25.38 17.63
N GLY A 38 -17.55 26.09 17.90
CA GLY A 38 -18.88 25.70 17.46
C GLY A 38 -19.05 25.89 15.96
N ILE A 39 -19.87 25.07 15.31
CA ILE A 39 -20.10 25.17 13.85
C ILE A 39 -20.63 26.54 13.45
N ARG A 40 -21.45 27.18 14.28
CA ARG A 40 -21.96 28.55 14.04
C ARG A 40 -20.87 29.61 13.95
N ASP A 41 -19.73 29.39 14.59
CA ASP A 41 -18.63 30.35 14.69
C ASP A 41 -17.61 30.16 13.57
N LEU A 42 -17.74 29.09 12.77
CA LEU A 42 -16.85 28.84 11.63
C LEU A 42 -17.05 29.86 10.50
N PRO A 43 -18.28 30.16 10.02
CA PRO A 43 -18.50 31.18 9.01
C PRO A 43 -18.22 32.57 9.61
N GLY A 44 -17.30 33.33 9.02
CA GLY A 44 -16.95 34.68 9.43
C GLY A 44 -15.69 34.81 10.31
N ARG A 45 -15.26 33.75 10.99
CA ARG A 45 -14.00 33.75 11.76
C ARG A 45 -12.82 33.14 10.99
N PHE A 46 -13.12 32.16 10.12
CA PHE A 46 -12.10 31.41 9.38
C PHE A 46 -12.37 31.30 7.87
N LEU A 47 -13.55 31.73 7.38
CA LEU A 47 -14.01 31.43 6.01
C LEU A 47 -14.70 32.63 5.36
N ASP A 48 -14.25 33.01 4.16
CA ASP A 48 -14.71 34.20 3.44
C ASP A 48 -16.06 34.04 2.73
N ALA A 49 -16.52 32.82 2.41
CA ALA A 49 -17.91 32.47 2.07
C ALA A 49 -17.97 31.08 1.40
N HIS A 50 -19.17 30.48 1.44
CA HIS A 50 -19.59 29.26 0.72
C HIS A 50 -19.01 27.93 1.21
N VAL A 51 -18.91 27.75 2.53
CA VAL A 51 -18.69 26.43 3.14
C VAL A 51 -19.91 26.04 3.96
N VAL A 52 -20.41 24.83 3.73
CA VAL A 52 -21.51 24.24 4.50
C VAL A 52 -21.02 22.95 5.12
N VAL A 53 -21.05 22.85 6.45
CA VAL A 53 -20.78 21.60 7.16
C VAL A 53 -22.00 20.69 7.04
N LEU A 54 -21.84 19.51 6.45
CA LEU A 54 -22.91 18.53 6.27
C LEU A 54 -22.98 17.51 7.41
N ALA A 55 -21.81 17.02 7.84
CA ALA A 55 -21.72 15.97 8.85
C ALA A 55 -20.42 16.07 9.64
N LEU A 56 -20.48 15.63 10.89
CA LEU A 56 -19.33 15.30 11.72
C LEU A 56 -19.32 13.79 11.93
N ALA A 57 -18.15 13.16 11.90
CA ALA A 57 -18.01 11.80 12.41
C ALA A 57 -17.01 11.78 13.56
N ARG A 58 -17.47 11.30 14.70
CA ARG A 58 -16.68 11.16 15.93
C ARG A 58 -16.62 9.70 16.30
N GLU A 59 -15.40 9.18 16.50
CA GLU A 59 -15.17 7.77 16.82
C GLU A 59 -15.87 6.81 15.83
N GLY A 60 -15.93 7.18 14.55
CA GLY A 60 -16.57 6.39 13.48
C GLY A 60 -18.10 6.50 13.40
N ARG A 61 -18.74 7.35 14.22
CA ARG A 61 -20.19 7.62 14.14
C ARG A 61 -20.46 8.97 13.50
N ALA A 62 -21.05 8.94 12.31
CA ALA A 62 -21.46 10.15 11.59
C ALA A 62 -22.81 10.68 12.09
N PHE A 63 -22.91 11.99 12.28
CA PHE A 63 -24.13 12.70 12.62
C PHE A 63 -24.21 14.04 11.89
N VAL A 64 -25.43 14.53 11.66
CA VAL A 64 -25.67 15.86 11.10
C VAL A 64 -25.61 16.86 12.25
N PRO A 65 -24.66 17.79 12.25
CA PRO A 65 -24.44 18.64 13.38
C PRO A 65 -25.36 19.86 13.35
N THR A 66 -25.67 20.37 14.53
CA THR A 66 -26.40 21.61 14.80
C THR A 66 -25.42 22.76 15.03
N GLY A 67 -25.92 24.00 15.07
CA GLY A 67 -25.05 25.18 15.20
C GLY A 67 -24.28 25.26 16.52
N ASP A 68 -24.71 24.55 17.57
CA ASP A 68 -24.04 24.51 18.89
C ASP A 68 -23.00 23.39 18.99
N ASP A 69 -22.96 22.46 18.04
CA ASP A 69 -22.01 21.35 18.07
C ASP A 69 -20.58 21.86 17.89
N ILE A 70 -19.69 21.38 18.75
CA ILE A 70 -18.29 21.77 18.82
C ILE A 70 -17.44 20.73 18.11
N ILE A 71 -16.53 21.20 17.25
CA ILE A 71 -15.56 20.35 16.58
C ILE A 71 -14.47 19.95 17.57
N GLU A 72 -14.30 18.65 17.77
CA GLU A 72 -13.29 18.09 18.66
C GLU A 72 -12.09 17.54 17.89
N ARG A 73 -10.96 17.35 18.59
CA ARG A 73 -9.80 16.69 18.01
C ARG A 73 -10.13 15.23 17.72
N GLY A 74 -9.78 14.77 16.52
CA GLY A 74 -10.11 13.44 16.02
C GLY A 74 -11.43 13.34 15.28
N ASP A 75 -12.20 14.43 15.17
CA ASP A 75 -13.41 14.47 14.35
C ASP A 75 -13.07 14.46 12.85
N ASP A 76 -13.88 13.73 12.08
CA ASP A 76 -13.96 13.86 10.63
C ASP A 76 -15.06 14.85 10.27
N VAL A 77 -14.71 15.91 9.55
CA VAL A 77 -15.64 16.97 9.15
C VAL A 77 -15.91 16.88 7.66
N PHE A 78 -17.19 16.72 7.31
CA PHE A 78 -17.66 16.67 5.94
C PHE A 78 -18.27 18.01 5.55
N VAL A 79 -17.69 18.66 4.54
CA VAL A 79 -18.15 19.96 4.06
C VAL A 79 -18.41 19.99 2.58
N VAL A 80 -19.34 20.86 2.19
CA VAL A 80 -19.57 21.24 0.80
C VAL A 80 -19.03 22.65 0.60
N THR A 81 -18.13 22.80 -0.35
CA THR A 81 -17.47 24.08 -0.64
C THR A 81 -17.26 24.31 -2.14
N THR A 82 -16.96 25.54 -2.52
CA THR A 82 -16.54 25.87 -3.88
C THR A 82 -15.03 25.70 -4.06
N PRO A 83 -14.52 25.42 -5.28
CA PRO A 83 -13.09 25.25 -5.51
C PRO A 83 -12.21 26.44 -5.09
N GLY A 84 -12.77 27.67 -5.06
CA GLY A 84 -12.05 28.88 -4.65
C GLY A 84 -11.90 29.03 -3.14
N ALA A 85 -12.89 28.55 -2.36
CA ALA A 85 -12.89 28.64 -0.89
C ALA A 85 -12.17 27.46 -0.21
N LEU A 86 -11.85 26.39 -0.96
CA LEU A 86 -11.20 25.19 -0.45
C LEU A 86 -9.87 25.48 0.26
N ALA A 87 -9.03 26.36 -0.30
CA ALA A 87 -7.70 26.63 0.24
C ALA A 87 -7.74 27.25 1.65
N GLY A 88 -8.61 28.25 1.87
CA GLY A 88 -8.79 28.87 3.18
C GLY A 88 -9.42 27.90 4.19
N PHE A 89 -10.30 27.01 3.73
CA PHE A 89 -10.85 25.96 4.59
C PHE A 89 -9.80 24.94 5.03
N MET A 90 -8.93 24.48 4.12
CA MET A 90 -7.82 23.58 4.48
C MET A 90 -6.87 24.23 5.50
N ASP A 91 -6.59 25.53 5.33
CA ASP A 91 -5.75 26.31 6.25
C ASP A 91 -6.31 26.33 7.67
N ALA A 92 -7.62 26.60 7.82
CA ALA A 92 -8.31 26.62 9.12
C ALA A 92 -8.22 25.28 9.88
N PHE A 93 -8.14 24.16 9.16
CA PHE A 93 -7.99 22.82 9.73
C PHE A 93 -6.53 22.44 9.97
N GLY A 94 -5.60 23.40 9.90
CA GLY A 94 -4.18 23.18 10.13
C GLY A 94 -3.48 22.47 8.97
N HIS A 95 -4.20 22.21 7.88
CA HIS A 95 -3.67 21.62 6.66
C HIS A 95 -3.10 22.74 5.77
N LYS A 96 -2.07 23.42 6.30
CA LYS A 96 -1.17 24.33 5.55
C LYS A 96 -0.22 23.55 4.63
N GLU A 97 -0.60 22.37 4.19
CA GLU A 97 0.31 21.48 3.49
C GLU A 97 0.65 22.07 2.13
N GLN A 98 1.93 22.43 2.04
CA GLN A 98 2.49 23.20 0.97
C GLN A 98 2.34 22.42 -0.33
N ILE A 99 2.02 23.14 -1.41
CA ILE A 99 2.19 22.66 -2.77
C ILE A 99 3.51 21.89 -2.83
N ALA A 100 3.50 20.63 -3.29
CA ALA A 100 4.69 19.81 -3.23
C ALA A 100 5.89 20.57 -3.82
N HIS A 101 6.84 20.93 -2.96
CA HIS A 101 7.91 21.85 -3.33
C HIS A 101 8.99 21.12 -4.12
N ARG A 102 9.06 19.79 -4.00
CA ARG A 102 10.06 18.95 -4.68
C ARG A 102 9.36 17.77 -5.35
N ILE A 103 9.10 17.91 -6.64
CA ILE A 103 8.46 16.90 -7.47
C ILE A 103 9.49 16.32 -8.44
N VAL A 104 9.58 15.00 -8.50
CA VAL A 104 10.38 14.30 -9.52
C VAL A 104 9.44 13.54 -10.45
N ILE A 105 9.52 13.80 -11.77
CA ILE A 105 8.80 13.03 -12.78
C ILE A 105 9.76 12.06 -13.45
N VAL A 106 9.44 10.77 -13.43
CA VAL A 106 10.15 9.73 -14.19
C VAL A 106 9.41 9.47 -15.49
N GLY A 107 10.12 9.47 -16.62
CA GLY A 107 9.51 9.33 -17.95
C GLY A 107 8.89 10.62 -18.47
N GLY A 108 9.43 11.78 -18.08
CA GLY A 108 8.86 13.07 -18.44
C GLY A 108 8.92 13.42 -19.93
N GLY A 109 9.62 12.64 -20.76
CA GLY A 109 9.70 12.83 -22.21
C GLY A 109 8.63 12.18 -23.04
N GLY A 110 7.76 11.38 -22.43
CA GLY A 110 6.49 11.01 -23.01
C GLY A 110 5.51 12.19 -23.05
N ASN A 111 4.47 12.07 -23.88
CA ASN A 111 3.42 13.10 -23.98
C ASN A 111 2.73 13.35 -22.63
N VAL A 112 2.53 12.28 -21.84
CA VAL A 112 1.90 12.36 -20.50
C VAL A 112 2.80 13.14 -19.54
N GLY A 113 4.08 12.77 -19.48
CA GLY A 113 5.07 13.39 -18.61
C GLY A 113 5.30 14.87 -18.94
N LEU A 114 5.41 15.22 -20.22
CA LEU A 114 5.58 16.59 -20.68
C LEU A 114 4.34 17.44 -20.36
N ASN A 115 3.15 16.92 -20.64
CA ASN A 115 1.90 17.63 -20.35
C ASN A 115 1.73 17.85 -18.84
N LEU A 116 2.04 16.83 -18.03
CA LEU A 116 2.03 16.92 -16.58
C LEU A 116 3.02 18.00 -16.08
N ALA A 117 4.25 17.99 -16.58
CA ALA A 117 5.27 18.98 -16.23
C ALA A 117 4.82 20.41 -16.58
N GLN A 118 4.23 20.62 -17.76
CA GLN A 118 3.69 21.92 -18.18
C GLN A 118 2.52 22.38 -17.29
N GLN A 119 1.63 21.47 -16.92
CA GLN A 119 0.51 21.79 -16.04
C GLN A 119 0.98 22.15 -14.63
N ILE A 120 1.94 21.39 -14.09
CA ILE A 120 2.52 21.67 -12.78
C ILE A 120 3.18 23.05 -12.79
N ARG A 121 4.00 23.33 -13.79
CA ARG A 121 4.65 24.64 -13.97
C ARG A 121 3.64 25.79 -13.99
N ARG A 122 2.55 25.67 -14.77
CA ARG A 122 1.54 26.72 -14.91
C ARG A 122 0.74 26.97 -13.63
N ARG A 123 0.50 25.92 -12.83
CA ARG A 123 -0.50 25.95 -11.75
C ARG A 123 0.09 26.08 -10.36
N PHE A 124 1.31 25.60 -10.17
CA PHE A 124 1.96 25.45 -8.87
C PHE A 124 3.29 26.21 -8.82
N GLY A 125 3.35 27.37 -9.49
CA GLY A 125 4.58 28.15 -9.69
C GLY A 125 5.57 28.05 -8.53
N VAL A 126 6.82 27.74 -8.89
CA VAL A 126 7.99 27.52 -7.99
C VAL A 126 8.04 26.16 -7.26
N ALA A 127 7.34 25.12 -7.72
CA ALA A 127 7.75 23.75 -7.39
C ALA A 127 9.13 23.46 -8.01
N SER A 128 10.10 22.99 -7.21
CA SER A 128 11.35 22.38 -7.70
C SER A 128 10.97 21.10 -8.45
N LEU A 129 10.73 21.26 -9.74
CA LEU A 129 10.38 20.19 -10.64
C LEU A 129 11.65 19.66 -11.30
N LYS A 130 11.89 18.36 -11.11
CA LYS A 130 12.92 17.63 -11.85
C LYS A 130 12.26 16.57 -12.72
N VAL A 131 12.81 16.35 -13.89
CA VAL A 131 12.34 15.34 -14.84
C VAL A 131 13.50 14.42 -15.17
N ILE A 132 13.28 13.11 -15.05
CA ILE A 132 14.21 12.08 -15.50
C ILE A 132 13.70 11.53 -16.83
N GLU A 133 14.53 11.56 -17.86
CA GLU A 133 14.23 11.04 -19.20
C GLU A 133 15.41 10.20 -19.73
N ALA A 134 15.15 8.96 -20.13
CA ALA A 134 16.20 8.07 -20.59
C ALA A 134 16.73 8.45 -21.99
N SER A 135 15.83 8.85 -22.90
CA SER A 135 16.18 9.18 -24.27
C SER A 135 16.80 10.58 -24.36
N ARG A 136 18.08 10.64 -24.71
CA ARG A 136 18.79 11.92 -24.90
C ARG A 136 18.10 12.88 -25.87
N PRO A 137 17.66 12.46 -27.09
CA PRO A 137 16.91 13.35 -27.99
C PRO A 137 15.63 13.90 -27.37
N ARG A 138 14.93 13.10 -26.56
CA ARG A 138 13.73 13.55 -25.84
C ARG A 138 14.06 14.51 -24.70
N ALA A 139 15.08 14.21 -23.91
CA ALA A 139 15.56 15.09 -22.83
C ALA A 139 15.90 16.49 -23.37
N GLU A 140 16.64 16.56 -24.48
CA GLU A 140 16.97 17.82 -25.16
C GLU A 140 15.74 18.54 -25.72
N PHE A 141 14.74 17.81 -26.22
CA PHE A 141 13.47 18.39 -26.65
C PHE A 141 12.67 19.01 -25.48
N ILE A 142 12.50 18.28 -24.38
CA ILE A 142 11.74 18.74 -23.21
C ILE A 142 12.45 19.91 -22.54
N ALA A 143 13.78 19.89 -22.47
CA ALA A 143 14.57 20.98 -21.90
C ALA A 143 14.30 22.30 -22.64
N ARG A 144 14.14 22.25 -23.98
CA ARG A 144 13.75 23.42 -24.79
C ARG A 144 12.31 23.86 -24.50
N GLU A 145 11.37 22.92 -24.42
CA GLU A 145 9.94 23.21 -24.20
C GLU A 145 9.62 23.73 -22.78
N LEU A 146 10.29 23.18 -21.76
CA LEU A 146 10.06 23.53 -20.37
C LEU A 146 10.92 24.71 -19.90
N GLY A 147 12.00 25.01 -20.61
CA GLY A 147 12.94 26.09 -20.30
C GLY A 147 13.73 25.84 -19.01
N SER A 148 14.43 26.87 -18.53
CA SER A 148 15.30 26.79 -17.34
C SER A 148 14.57 26.61 -16.01
N SER A 149 13.23 26.65 -16.01
CA SER A 149 12.40 26.48 -14.82
C SER A 149 12.30 25.02 -14.32
N VAL A 150 12.71 24.05 -15.14
CA VAL A 150 12.62 22.61 -14.83
C VAL A 150 13.97 21.97 -15.10
N VAL A 151 14.49 21.22 -14.13
CA VAL A 151 15.74 20.48 -14.31
C VAL A 151 15.45 19.18 -15.05
N ILE A 152 16.10 18.97 -16.19
CA ILE A 152 16.00 17.73 -16.96
C ILE A 152 17.27 16.92 -16.75
N LEU A 153 17.12 15.68 -16.28
CA LEU A 153 18.19 14.72 -16.07
C LEU A 153 18.07 13.62 -17.11
N GLN A 154 19.13 13.42 -17.87
CA GLN A 154 19.19 12.37 -18.87
C GLN A 154 19.75 11.10 -18.22
N GLY A 155 18.98 10.01 -18.20
CA GLY A 155 19.42 8.75 -17.61
C GLY A 155 18.30 7.76 -17.33
N ASN A 156 18.66 6.53 -16.98
CA ASN A 156 17.69 5.51 -16.60
C ASN A 156 17.19 5.75 -15.17
N ALA A 157 15.87 5.72 -14.97
CA ALA A 157 15.25 5.91 -13.66
C ALA A 157 15.46 4.73 -12.69
N LEU A 158 16.08 3.63 -13.14
CA LEU A 158 16.51 2.53 -12.29
C LEU A 158 17.95 2.70 -11.78
N ASP A 159 18.71 3.64 -12.37
CA ASP A 159 20.10 3.88 -11.99
C ASP A 159 20.16 4.69 -10.69
N ARG A 160 20.93 4.17 -9.73
CA ARG A 160 21.09 4.79 -8.42
C ARG A 160 21.70 6.19 -8.50
N GLU A 161 22.62 6.41 -9.42
CA GLU A 161 23.29 7.70 -9.62
C GLU A 161 22.30 8.76 -10.11
N VAL A 162 21.50 8.43 -11.13
CA VAL A 162 20.46 9.31 -11.68
C VAL A 162 19.40 9.67 -10.63
N LEU A 163 18.95 8.68 -9.85
CA LEU A 163 18.01 8.92 -8.74
C LEU A 163 18.63 9.78 -7.61
N GLY A 164 19.94 9.66 -7.40
CA GLY A 164 20.71 10.48 -6.47
C GLY A 164 20.81 11.94 -6.93
N GLU A 165 21.15 12.16 -8.21
CA GLU A 165 21.21 13.49 -8.83
C GLU A 165 19.83 14.18 -8.87
N ALA A 166 18.79 13.38 -9.11
CA ALA A 166 17.40 13.82 -8.98
C ALA A 166 16.99 14.13 -7.54
N ASN A 167 17.82 13.81 -6.55
CA ASN A 167 17.53 13.95 -5.13
C ASN A 167 16.18 13.34 -4.73
N VAL A 168 15.92 12.11 -5.19
CA VAL A 168 14.63 11.42 -4.98
C VAL A 168 14.37 11.12 -3.50
N GLY A 169 15.43 11.01 -2.68
CA GLY A 169 15.27 10.77 -1.24
C GLY A 169 14.53 11.89 -0.51
N ASP A 170 14.80 13.15 -0.89
CA ASP A 170 14.17 14.34 -0.30
C ASP A 170 12.92 14.80 -1.08
N ALA A 171 12.55 14.08 -2.14
CA ALA A 171 11.39 14.41 -2.95
C ALA A 171 10.10 14.08 -2.17
N GLU A 172 9.20 15.04 -2.09
CA GLU A 172 7.88 14.86 -1.48
C GLU A 172 6.99 13.99 -2.36
N THR A 173 7.12 14.12 -3.68
CA THR A 173 6.38 13.30 -4.63
C THR A 173 7.24 12.89 -5.81
N LEU A 174 7.29 11.58 -6.06
CA LEU A 174 7.75 11.02 -7.33
C LEU A 174 6.57 10.56 -8.17
N VAL A 175 6.51 11.00 -9.43
CA VAL A 175 5.48 10.60 -10.39
C VAL A 175 6.16 9.83 -11.51
N ALA A 176 6.00 8.52 -11.55
CA ALA A 176 6.50 7.70 -12.64
C ALA A 176 5.43 7.60 -13.72
N VAL A 177 5.71 8.00 -14.96
CA VAL A 177 4.76 8.05 -16.09
C VAL A 177 5.40 7.56 -17.39
N THR A 178 6.18 6.48 -17.30
CA THR A 178 6.74 5.79 -18.46
C THR A 178 5.69 4.91 -19.13
N SER A 179 5.93 4.53 -20.39
CA SER A 179 5.14 3.50 -21.09
C SER A 179 5.45 2.07 -20.61
N ASP A 180 6.52 1.91 -19.83
CA ASP A 180 6.93 0.65 -19.22
C ASP A 180 6.46 0.60 -17.76
N ASP A 181 5.57 -0.34 -17.46
CA ASP A 181 5.01 -0.56 -16.11
C ASP A 181 6.09 -1.06 -15.13
N GLU A 182 7.09 -1.80 -15.62
CA GLU A 182 8.18 -2.32 -14.81
C GLU A 182 9.06 -1.17 -14.28
N THR A 183 9.51 -0.28 -15.17
CA THR A 183 10.22 0.96 -14.79
C THR A 183 9.42 1.80 -13.81
N ASN A 184 8.12 1.96 -14.06
CA ASN A 184 7.18 2.68 -13.20
C ASN A 184 7.13 2.11 -11.77
N LEU A 185 7.01 0.78 -11.64
CA LEU A 185 6.99 0.08 -10.36
C LEU A 185 8.34 0.18 -9.64
N PHE A 186 9.44 -0.17 -10.31
CA PHE A 186 10.76 -0.19 -9.69
C PHE A 186 11.26 1.20 -9.32
N ALA A 187 11.05 2.22 -10.17
CA ALA A 187 11.39 3.59 -9.83
C ALA A 187 10.63 4.06 -8.58
N SER A 188 9.36 3.70 -8.45
CA SER A 188 8.53 4.02 -7.28
C SER A 188 8.99 3.29 -6.02
N LEU A 189 9.32 2.00 -6.12
CA LEU A 189 9.87 1.22 -4.99
C LEU A 189 11.23 1.75 -4.53
N LEU A 190 12.13 2.03 -5.48
CA LEU A 190 13.44 2.60 -5.22
C LEU A 190 13.35 4.00 -4.61
N ALA A 191 12.39 4.82 -5.06
CA ALA A 191 12.12 6.12 -4.48
C ALA A 191 11.66 6.00 -3.02
N LYS A 192 10.69 5.10 -2.76
CA LYS A 192 10.19 4.82 -1.41
C LYS A 192 11.28 4.37 -0.46
N ARG A 193 12.15 3.46 -0.91
CA ARG A 193 13.28 2.97 -0.11
C ARG A 193 14.29 4.08 0.24
N ARG A 194 14.37 5.14 -0.58
CA ARG A 194 15.28 6.27 -0.37
C ARG A 194 14.70 7.40 0.48
N GLY A 195 13.43 7.30 0.91
CA GLY A 195 12.80 8.30 1.77
C GLY A 195 11.71 9.14 1.10
N CYS A 196 11.44 8.94 -0.20
CA CYS A 196 10.39 9.69 -0.90
C CYS A 196 9.03 9.52 -0.21
N GLU A 197 8.38 10.63 0.13
CA GLU A 197 7.17 10.63 0.95
C GLU A 197 5.96 10.06 0.22
N ARG A 198 5.84 10.29 -1.09
CA ARG A 198 4.71 9.82 -1.90
C ARG A 198 5.17 9.41 -3.29
N THR A 199 4.62 8.31 -3.80
CA THR A 199 4.87 7.83 -5.16
C THR A 199 3.55 7.68 -5.90
N ILE A 200 3.48 8.16 -7.14
CA ILE A 200 2.31 8.06 -8.00
C ILE A 200 2.74 7.34 -9.27
N THR A 201 2.06 6.24 -9.56
CA THR A 201 2.36 5.37 -10.68
C THR A 201 1.04 5.07 -11.42
N PRO A 202 0.94 5.29 -12.73
CA PRO A 202 -0.13 4.76 -13.54
C PRO A 202 0.09 3.25 -13.59
N GLY A 203 -0.84 2.49 -13.02
CA GLY A 203 -0.80 1.03 -13.13
C GLY A 203 0.14 0.36 -12.11
N LEU A 204 -0.34 0.21 -10.88
CA LEU A 204 -0.74 -1.15 -10.55
C LEU A 204 -2.26 -1.13 -10.55
N ASN A 205 -2.87 -1.73 -11.56
CA ASN A 205 -4.27 -2.08 -11.40
C ASN A 205 -4.31 -3.05 -10.21
N LEU A 206 -5.20 -2.80 -9.24
CA LEU A 206 -5.46 -3.75 -8.15
C LEU A 206 -5.64 -5.19 -8.69
N TRP A 207 -6.20 -5.30 -9.91
CA TRP A 207 -6.32 -6.51 -10.70
C TRP A 207 -5.01 -7.22 -11.04
N GLN A 208 -3.89 -6.51 -11.26
CA GLN A 208 -2.57 -7.13 -11.48
C GLN A 208 -2.04 -7.75 -10.18
N ALA A 209 -2.19 -7.09 -9.03
CA ALA A 209 -1.86 -7.67 -7.72
C ALA A 209 -2.73 -8.90 -7.42
N PHE A 210 -4.03 -8.85 -7.75
CA PHE A 210 -4.93 -10.00 -7.67
C PHE A 210 -4.58 -11.14 -8.63
N ARG A 211 -3.83 -10.90 -9.72
CA ARG A 211 -3.36 -11.96 -10.62
C ARG A 211 -2.04 -12.57 -10.15
N ILE A 212 -1.11 -11.76 -9.65
CA ILE A 212 0.22 -12.24 -9.23
C ILE A 212 0.10 -13.25 -8.07
N THR A 213 -0.79 -12.98 -7.12
CA THR A 213 -0.99 -13.85 -5.95
C THR A 213 -1.37 -15.29 -6.35
N PRO A 214 -2.50 -15.55 -7.03
CA PRO A 214 -2.87 -16.90 -7.42
C PRO A 214 -1.87 -17.53 -8.41
N LEU A 215 -1.24 -16.74 -9.28
CA LEU A 215 -0.21 -17.25 -10.20
C LEU A 215 1.02 -17.76 -9.45
N SER A 216 1.49 -17.03 -8.44
CA SER A 216 2.62 -17.45 -7.62
C SER A 216 2.33 -18.75 -6.86
N TRP A 217 1.16 -18.84 -6.21
CA TRP A 217 0.72 -20.04 -5.51
C TRP A 217 0.55 -21.24 -6.44
N THR A 218 0.00 -21.02 -7.64
CA THR A 218 -0.15 -22.08 -8.65
C THR A 218 1.23 -22.57 -9.10
N ALA A 219 2.18 -21.67 -9.38
CA ALA A 219 3.53 -22.04 -9.80
C ALA A 219 4.26 -22.87 -8.73
N VAL A 220 4.18 -22.45 -7.46
CA VAL A 220 4.79 -23.17 -6.34
C VAL A 220 4.12 -24.54 -6.13
N ALA A 221 2.80 -24.63 -6.22
CA ALA A 221 2.07 -25.91 -6.14
C ALA A 221 2.45 -26.88 -7.27
N LEU A 222 2.57 -26.39 -8.50
CA LEU A 222 3.02 -27.19 -9.65
C LEU A 222 4.45 -27.71 -9.46
N PHE A 223 5.35 -26.87 -8.93
CA PHE A 223 6.71 -27.29 -8.62
C PHE A 223 6.75 -28.31 -7.48
N GLY A 224 5.97 -28.09 -6.42
CA GLY A 224 5.84 -29.00 -5.28
C GLY A 224 5.23 -30.36 -5.64
N ALA A 225 4.45 -30.42 -6.72
CA ALA A 225 3.88 -31.65 -7.26
C ALA A 225 4.89 -32.52 -7.99
N LEU A 226 6.03 -31.97 -8.43
CA LEU A 226 6.97 -32.69 -9.30
C LEU A 226 7.51 -33.98 -8.67
N PRO A 227 7.95 -34.00 -7.38
CA PRO A 227 8.41 -35.25 -6.76
C PRO A 227 7.32 -36.28 -6.56
N LEU A 228 6.06 -35.86 -6.38
CA LEU A 228 4.90 -36.76 -6.29
C LEU A 228 4.59 -37.36 -7.66
N PHE A 229 4.62 -36.54 -8.71
CA PHE A 229 4.37 -36.97 -10.08
C PHE A 229 5.44 -37.95 -10.61
N LEU A 230 6.70 -37.73 -10.22
CA LEU A 230 7.82 -38.61 -10.56
C LEU A 230 7.92 -39.86 -9.67
N SER A 231 7.06 -39.98 -8.66
CA SER A 231 7.07 -41.16 -7.79
C SER A 231 6.36 -42.34 -8.47
N ASP A 232 6.92 -43.54 -8.35
CA ASP A 232 6.33 -44.80 -8.85
C ASP A 232 5.14 -45.28 -7.98
N HIS A 233 4.45 -44.37 -7.28
CA HIS A 233 3.38 -44.72 -6.38
C HIS A 233 2.05 -44.79 -7.12
N SER A 234 1.36 -45.92 -7.02
CA SER A 234 0.11 -46.22 -7.74
C SER A 234 -0.96 -45.10 -7.74
N GLN A 235 -1.02 -44.26 -6.69
CA GLN A 235 -1.99 -43.16 -6.59
C GLN A 235 -1.56 -41.88 -7.33
N PHE A 236 -0.27 -41.74 -7.65
CA PHE A 236 0.32 -40.61 -8.38
C PHE A 236 0.87 -41.00 -9.76
N GLU A 237 1.10 -42.29 -9.99
CA GLU A 237 1.63 -42.83 -11.24
C GLU A 237 0.74 -42.40 -12.41
N ARG A 238 1.28 -41.56 -13.29
CA ARG A 238 0.62 -40.98 -14.49
C ARG A 238 -0.61 -40.11 -14.21
N ASN A 239 -0.87 -39.70 -12.97
CA ASN A 239 -1.98 -38.81 -12.64
C ASN A 239 -1.48 -37.47 -12.08
N ALA A 240 -1.19 -36.53 -12.99
CA ALA A 240 -0.74 -35.19 -12.65
C ALA A 240 -1.75 -34.42 -11.78
N ASN A 241 -3.05 -34.66 -11.96
CA ASN A 241 -4.09 -33.98 -11.17
C ASN A 241 -3.97 -34.35 -9.69
N ASN A 242 -3.73 -35.63 -9.41
CA ASN A 242 -3.56 -36.14 -8.05
C ASN A 242 -2.34 -35.49 -7.37
N ALA A 243 -1.20 -35.44 -8.06
CA ALA A 243 0.01 -34.83 -7.54
C ALA A 243 -0.16 -33.32 -7.25
N VAL A 244 -0.86 -32.58 -8.12
CA VAL A 244 -1.11 -31.15 -7.93
C VAL A 244 -2.08 -30.89 -6.79
N VAL A 245 -3.14 -31.69 -6.64
CA VAL A 245 -4.10 -31.56 -5.54
C VAL A 245 -3.42 -31.82 -4.19
N GLU A 246 -2.61 -32.88 -4.10
CA GLU A 246 -1.87 -33.19 -2.86
C GLU A 246 -0.85 -32.08 -2.53
N ALA A 247 -0.10 -31.61 -3.53
CA ALA A 247 0.88 -30.55 -3.33
C ALA A 247 0.23 -29.23 -2.93
N MET A 248 -0.87 -28.84 -3.58
CA MET A 248 -1.63 -27.65 -3.26
C MET A 248 -2.20 -27.72 -1.86
N SER A 249 -2.70 -28.89 -1.44
CA SER A 249 -3.23 -29.09 -0.09
C SER A 249 -2.15 -28.94 0.98
N GLY A 250 -0.98 -29.55 0.79
CA GLY A 250 0.17 -29.40 1.68
C GLY A 250 0.64 -27.94 1.75
N LEU A 251 0.87 -27.28 0.61
CA LEU A 251 1.34 -25.89 0.57
C LEU A 251 0.35 -24.89 1.18
N THR A 252 -0.95 -25.11 1.02
CA THR A 252 -1.97 -24.24 1.62
C THR A 252 -2.30 -24.61 3.06
N THR A 253 -1.71 -25.70 3.57
CA THR A 253 -1.98 -26.27 4.89
C THR A 253 -3.45 -26.65 5.12
N THR A 254 -4.22 -26.90 4.04
CA THR A 254 -5.65 -27.22 4.12
C THR A 254 -5.91 -28.61 4.69
N GLY A 255 -4.89 -29.49 4.70
CA GLY A 255 -4.95 -30.80 5.35
C GLY A 255 -5.84 -31.81 4.62
N ALA A 256 -6.30 -31.50 3.40
CA ALA A 256 -6.94 -32.48 2.53
C ALA A 256 -5.89 -33.43 1.98
N THR A 257 -6.18 -34.73 1.89
CA THR A 257 -5.26 -35.67 1.25
C THR A 257 -6.06 -36.62 0.38
N ILE A 258 -5.51 -36.90 -0.80
CA ILE A 258 -6.04 -37.94 -1.68
C ILE A 258 -5.42 -39.31 -1.38
N LEU A 259 -4.39 -39.35 -0.52
CA LEU A 259 -3.70 -40.58 -0.14
C LEU A 259 -4.60 -41.47 0.72
N VAL A 260 -4.88 -42.66 0.21
CA VAL A 260 -5.57 -43.72 0.96
C VAL A 260 -4.55 -44.71 1.52
N GLY A 261 -4.71 -45.12 2.78
CA GLY A 261 -3.82 -46.11 3.42
C GLY A 261 -2.47 -45.52 3.86
N LEU A 262 -2.50 -44.35 4.51
CA LEU A 262 -1.31 -43.63 5.01
C LEU A 262 -0.36 -44.50 5.85
N ASP A 263 -0.88 -45.45 6.62
CA ASP A 263 -0.09 -46.34 7.49
C ASP A 263 0.84 -47.28 6.72
N HIS A 264 0.60 -47.48 5.41
CA HIS A 264 1.37 -48.34 4.53
C HIS A 264 2.01 -47.58 3.36
N ALA A 265 1.87 -46.26 3.33
CA ALA A 265 2.44 -45.44 2.27
C ALA A 265 3.97 -45.41 2.38
N PRO A 266 4.71 -45.35 1.26
CA PRO A 266 6.16 -45.23 1.26
C PRO A 266 6.62 -44.04 2.11
N PRO A 267 7.61 -44.21 3.02
CA PRO A 267 8.06 -43.14 3.90
C PRO A 267 8.53 -41.87 3.18
N GLY A 268 9.06 -42.01 1.95
CA GLY A 268 9.49 -40.86 1.13
C GLY A 268 8.35 -39.95 0.71
N ILE A 269 7.16 -40.50 0.45
CA ILE A 269 5.98 -39.73 0.04
C ILE A 269 5.39 -39.00 1.25
N LEU A 270 5.30 -39.70 2.38
CA LEU A 270 4.87 -39.10 3.65
C LEU A 270 5.82 -37.97 4.07
N LEU A 271 7.13 -38.17 3.91
CA LEU A 271 8.14 -37.14 4.18
C LEU A 271 7.94 -35.92 3.27
N TRP A 272 7.74 -36.12 1.97
CA TRP A 272 7.52 -35.02 1.03
C TRP A 272 6.24 -34.24 1.33
N CYS A 273 5.14 -34.93 1.63
CA CYS A 273 3.88 -34.28 2.03
C CYS A 273 4.06 -33.47 3.33
N ALA A 274 4.79 -34.02 4.30
CA ALA A 274 5.13 -33.30 5.52
C ALA A 274 6.01 -32.06 5.25
N LEU A 275 6.95 -32.12 4.30
CA LEU A 275 7.77 -30.99 3.88
C LEU A 275 6.95 -29.91 3.18
N LEU A 276 6.02 -30.29 2.31
CA LEU A 276 5.11 -29.34 1.64
C LEU A 276 4.24 -28.59 2.67
N GLN A 277 3.69 -29.31 3.66
CA GLN A 277 2.97 -28.71 4.80
C GLN A 277 3.87 -27.77 5.60
N TRP A 278 5.13 -28.14 5.80
CA TRP A 278 6.09 -27.35 6.54
C TRP A 278 6.43 -26.04 5.82
N MET A 279 6.72 -26.11 4.51
CA MET A 279 6.99 -24.95 3.67
C MET A 279 5.76 -24.02 3.59
N GLY A 280 4.58 -24.59 3.38
CA GLY A 280 3.32 -23.85 3.30
C GLY A 280 2.99 -23.03 4.54
N GLY A 281 3.15 -23.63 5.73
CA GLY A 281 2.88 -22.92 6.98
C GLY A 281 3.84 -21.75 7.24
N ILE A 282 5.12 -21.89 6.86
CA ILE A 282 6.10 -20.78 6.97
C ILE A 282 5.71 -19.62 6.05
N GLU A 283 5.27 -19.91 4.83
CA GLU A 283 4.89 -18.90 3.85
C GLU A 283 3.66 -18.09 4.30
N ILE A 284 2.63 -18.76 4.85
CA ILE A 284 1.46 -18.09 5.43
C ILE A 284 1.87 -17.18 6.60
N ILE A 285 2.75 -17.64 7.49
CA ILE A 285 3.24 -16.84 8.61
C ILE A 285 4.04 -15.63 8.10
N ALA A 286 4.91 -15.82 7.11
CA ALA A 286 5.71 -14.74 6.54
C ALA A 286 4.84 -13.67 5.86
N VAL A 287 3.83 -14.09 5.09
CA VAL A 287 2.85 -13.20 4.46
C VAL A 287 2.05 -12.45 5.53
N ALA A 288 1.56 -13.14 6.56
CA ALA A 288 0.87 -12.51 7.68
C ALA A 288 1.75 -11.44 8.34
N LEU A 289 3.02 -11.74 8.64
CA LEU A 289 3.96 -10.79 9.24
C LEU A 289 4.34 -9.62 8.32
N ALA A 290 4.33 -9.81 7.00
CA ALA A 290 4.62 -8.76 6.03
C ALA A 290 3.43 -7.82 5.79
N ILE A 291 2.20 -8.35 5.87
CA ILE A 291 0.96 -7.60 5.65
C ILE A 291 0.46 -6.93 6.95
N LEU A 292 0.65 -7.55 8.12
CA LEU A 292 0.20 -7.00 9.41
C LEU A 292 0.63 -5.53 9.66
N PRO A 293 1.87 -5.12 9.33
CA PRO A 293 2.33 -3.74 9.53
C PRO A 293 1.72 -2.74 8.53
N THR A 294 1.30 -3.21 7.35
CA THR A 294 0.78 -2.35 6.27
C THR A 294 -0.73 -2.14 6.35
N LEU A 295 -1.47 -2.97 7.08
CA LEU A 295 -2.91 -2.83 7.36
C LEU A 295 -3.25 -1.72 8.37
N GLY A 296 -2.54 -0.58 8.30
CA GLY A 296 -2.65 0.55 9.21
C GLY A 296 -4.07 0.86 9.71
N VAL A 297 -4.19 0.97 11.04
CA VAL A 297 -5.26 1.54 11.87
C VAL A 297 -6.69 0.96 11.75
N SER A 298 -7.14 0.48 10.58
CA SER A 298 -8.55 0.07 10.38
C SER A 298 -8.83 -1.39 10.82
N GLY A 299 -7.93 -2.34 10.55
CA GLY A 299 -8.08 -3.73 11.01
C GLY A 299 -7.82 -3.93 12.52
N TRP A 300 -7.19 -2.94 13.16
CA TRP A 300 -6.81 -2.96 14.57
C TRP A 300 -7.98 -2.74 15.53
N GLN A 301 -9.08 -2.13 15.06
CA GLN A 301 -10.25 -1.84 15.88
C GLN A 301 -11.11 -3.08 16.16
N LEU A 302 -11.15 -4.05 15.23
CA LEU A 302 -11.85 -5.33 15.37
C LEU A 302 -11.14 -6.26 16.38
N LEU A 303 -9.81 -6.28 16.42
CA LEU A 303 -9.04 -7.05 17.41
C LEU A 303 -8.99 -6.39 18.80
N ARG A 304 -9.15 -5.06 18.86
CA ARG A 304 -9.33 -4.32 20.13
C ARG A 304 -10.67 -4.58 20.80
N THR A 305 -11.69 -4.97 20.06
CA THR A 305 -13.01 -5.26 20.62
C THR A 305 -13.07 -6.63 21.32
N GLU A 306 -12.18 -7.57 20.97
CA GLU A 306 -12.11 -8.88 21.62
C GLU A 306 -11.09 -8.98 22.77
N SER A 307 -10.09 -8.11 22.85
CA SER A 307 -9.03 -8.20 23.87
C SER A 307 -9.10 -7.07 24.90
N SER A 308 -9.49 -7.43 26.13
CA SER A 308 -9.56 -6.54 27.30
C SER A 308 -8.21 -5.97 27.77
N ASP A 309 -7.09 -6.41 27.20
CA ASP A 309 -5.76 -6.13 27.73
C ASP A 309 -5.07 -4.96 26.99
N ARG A 310 -5.16 -3.76 27.58
CA ARG A 310 -4.50 -2.54 27.09
C ARG A 310 -2.99 -2.63 27.31
N SER A 311 -2.22 -3.03 26.30
CA SER A 311 -0.76 -2.91 26.33
C SER A 311 -0.20 -2.37 25.02
N GLU A 312 0.30 -1.12 25.07
CA GLU A 312 0.74 -0.25 23.96
C GLU A 312 2.02 -0.67 23.21
N LYS A 313 2.53 -1.90 23.38
CA LYS A 313 3.77 -2.32 22.68
C LYS A 313 3.58 -3.65 21.98
N VAL A 314 2.81 -3.64 20.88
CA VAL A 314 2.51 -4.84 20.07
C VAL A 314 3.61 -5.16 19.05
N MET A 315 4.33 -4.16 18.55
CA MET A 315 5.41 -4.36 17.55
C MET A 315 6.56 -5.29 18.03
N PRO A 316 7.07 -5.19 19.27
CA PRO A 316 8.00 -6.19 19.79
C PRO A 316 7.34 -7.57 20.03
N LYS A 317 6.02 -7.63 20.27
CA LYS A 317 5.30 -8.90 20.46
C LYS A 317 5.21 -9.71 19.17
N VAL A 318 5.01 -9.13 17.98
CA VAL A 318 4.89 -9.96 16.76
C VAL A 318 6.20 -10.62 16.38
N LYS A 319 7.35 -9.95 16.57
CA LYS A 319 8.66 -10.58 16.39
C LYS A 319 8.87 -11.71 17.40
N GLN A 320 8.46 -11.52 18.66
CA GLN A 320 8.54 -12.55 19.69
C GLN A 320 7.60 -13.74 19.42
N ILE A 321 6.38 -13.48 18.95
CA ILE A 321 5.39 -14.49 18.55
C ILE A 321 5.91 -15.26 17.33
N ALA A 322 6.45 -14.58 16.32
CA ALA A 322 7.07 -15.23 15.16
C ALA A 322 8.24 -16.13 15.58
N LEU A 323 9.10 -15.65 16.48
CA LEU A 323 10.22 -16.44 17.01
C LEU A 323 9.75 -17.64 17.84
N ALA A 324 8.66 -17.48 18.59
CA ALA A 324 8.04 -18.55 19.38
C ALA A 324 7.38 -19.60 18.46
N ILE A 325 6.64 -19.18 17.44
CA ILE A 325 6.05 -20.08 16.44
C ILE A 325 7.16 -20.82 15.70
N PHE A 326 8.22 -20.13 15.27
CA PHE A 326 9.39 -20.77 14.67
C PHE A 326 10.03 -21.79 15.63
N GLY A 327 10.18 -21.45 16.91
CA GLY A 327 10.67 -22.36 17.94
C GLY A 327 9.80 -23.60 18.12
N VAL A 328 8.47 -23.46 18.05
CA VAL A 328 7.52 -24.59 18.04
C VAL A 328 7.69 -25.42 16.77
N TYR A 329 7.77 -24.78 15.61
CA TYR A 329 7.94 -25.40 14.30
C TYR A 329 9.21 -26.27 14.19
N VAL A 330 10.28 -25.88 14.90
CA VAL A 330 11.54 -26.64 14.95
C VAL A 330 11.51 -27.74 16.03
N ARG A 331 10.87 -27.51 17.18
CA ARG A 331 10.85 -28.46 18.30
C ARG A 331 9.84 -29.59 18.14
N LEU A 332 8.66 -29.32 17.59
CA LEU A 332 7.59 -30.32 17.46
C LEU A 332 8.02 -31.56 16.66
N PRO A 333 8.68 -31.43 15.48
CA PRO A 333 9.15 -32.58 14.70
C PRO A 333 10.25 -33.38 15.40
N CYS A 334 11.10 -32.71 16.20
CA CYS A 334 12.13 -33.38 17.00
C CYS A 334 11.53 -34.19 18.16
N PHE A 335 10.41 -33.72 18.73
CA PHE A 335 9.74 -34.38 19.84
C PHE A 335 8.98 -35.63 19.38
N THR A 336 8.26 -35.55 18.26
CA THR A 336 7.54 -36.70 17.68
C THR A 336 8.49 -37.81 17.25
N ARG A 337 9.69 -37.49 16.74
CA ARG A 337 10.73 -38.47 16.39
C ARG A 337 11.34 -39.18 17.61
N ARG A 338 11.40 -38.53 18.78
CA ARG A 338 11.87 -39.18 20.03
C ARG A 338 10.82 -40.11 20.64
N ALA A 339 9.53 -39.77 20.51
CA ALA A 339 8.45 -40.60 21.02
C ALA A 339 8.36 -41.94 20.29
N THR A 340 8.46 -41.95 18.95
CA THR A 340 8.43 -43.19 18.14
C THR A 340 9.68 -44.05 18.27
N ALA A 341 10.84 -43.45 18.60
CA ALA A 341 12.08 -44.19 18.86
C ALA A 341 12.11 -44.88 20.25
N SER A 342 11.19 -44.53 21.15
CA SER A 342 11.11 -45.12 22.51
C SER A 342 10.12 -46.29 22.63
N SER A 343 9.39 -46.60 21.56
CA SER A 343 8.35 -47.62 21.49
C SER A 343 8.68 -48.77 20.52
N GLY A 344 9.96 -48.92 20.14
CA GLY A 344 10.46 -49.95 19.23
C GLY A 344 11.44 -50.90 19.89
#